data_AF-A0A8J3BSV0-F1
#
_entry.id   AF-A0A8J3BSV0-F1
#
_cell.length_a   1.000
_cell.length_b   1.000
_cell.length_c   1.000
_cell.angle_alpha   90.00
_cell.angle_beta   90.00
_cell.angle_gamma   90.00
#
_symmetry.space_group_name_H-M   'P 1'
#
loop_
_entity.id
_entity.type
_entity.pdbx_description
1 polymer ?
#
loop_
_entity_poly.entity_id
_entity_poly.type
_entity_poly.pdbx_seq_one_letter_code
_entity_poly.pdbx_strand_id
1 'polypeptide(L)' 'MYICALIFIIFNTMSKGTVKFFNDSKGFGFIIEDGNKKEHFVHISGLIDEIREGDEVEFDLQEGKKGLNAVNVKVI' A
#
# COMPACT_ATOMS: atom_id res chain seq x y z
N MET A 1 -14.36 27.17 15.13
CA MET A 1 -14.01 27.31 13.70
C MET A 1 -12.55 26.98 13.36
N TYR A 2 -11.67 26.61 14.31
CA TYR A 2 -10.24 26.34 14.01
C TYR A 2 -9.70 24.98 14.48
N ILE A 3 -10.56 24.07 14.97
CA ILE A 3 -10.11 22.76 15.49
C ILE A 3 -10.09 21.67 14.39
N CYS A 4 -10.78 21.86 13.25
CA CYS A 4 -10.76 20.88 12.15
C CYS A 4 -9.53 20.97 11.23
N ALA A 5 -8.80 22.09 11.21
CA ALA A 5 -7.74 22.31 10.22
C ALA A 5 -6.40 21.62 10.57
N LEU A 6 -6.22 21.14 11.80
CA LEU A 6 -4.95 20.54 12.25
C LEU A 6 -4.88 19.01 12.14
N ILE A 7 -6.00 18.33 11.87
CA ILE A 7 -6.03 16.85 11.81
C ILE A 7 -5.54 16.32 10.45
N PHE A 8 -5.48 17.17 9.41
CA PHE A 8 -5.15 16.73 8.05
C PHE A 8 -3.65 16.66 7.71
N ILE A 9 -2.77 17.16 8.59
CA ILE A 9 -1.33 17.31 8.27
C ILE A 9 -0.50 16.04 8.60
N ILE A 10 -1.07 15.02 9.27
CA ILE A 10 -0.31 13.84 9.74
C ILE A 10 -0.72 12.52 9.05
N PHE A 11 -1.51 12.53 7.96
CA PHE A 11 -1.83 11.29 7.22
C PHE A 11 -0.84 11.00 6.08
N ASN A 12 0.46 11.05 6.40
CA ASN A 12 1.49 10.42 5.57
C ASN A 12 2.08 9.25 6.39
N THR A 13 1.20 8.39 6.91
CA THR A 13 1.59 7.20 7.65
C THR A 13 1.75 6.09 6.62
N MET A 14 2.97 5.58 6.46
CA MET A 14 3.21 4.33 5.76
C MET A 14 2.18 3.28 6.25
N SER A 15 1.37 2.78 5.34
CA SER A 15 0.36 1.76 5.63
C SER A 15 1.04 0.40 5.69
N LYS A 16 0.56 -0.46 6.58
CA LYS A 16 1.01 -1.84 6.69
C LYS A 16 -0.06 -2.78 6.21
N GLY A 17 0.36 -3.92 5.70
CA GLY A 17 -0.56 -4.94 5.27
C GLY A 17 0.13 -6.22 4.84
N THR A 18 -0.67 -7.16 4.37
CA THR A 18 -0.20 -8.48 3.96
C THR A 18 -0.42 -8.67 2.48
N VAL A 19 0.59 -9.19 1.79
CA VAL A 19 0.49 -9.51 0.36
C VAL A 19 -0.47 -10.68 0.19
N LYS A 20 -1.64 -10.42 -0.40
CA LYS A 20 -2.64 -11.45 -0.67
C LYS A 20 -2.24 -12.32 -1.84
N PHE A 21 -1.69 -11.69 -2.87
CA PHE A 21 -1.31 -12.34 -4.11
C PHE A 21 -0.33 -11.45 -4.86
N PHE A 22 0.77 -12.02 -5.31
CA PHE A 22 1.71 -11.34 -6.20
C PHE A 22 2.08 -12.25 -7.35
N ASN A 23 1.94 -11.76 -8.58
CA ASN A 23 2.34 -12.48 -9.77
C ASN A 23 3.57 -11.81 -10.38
N ASP A 24 4.73 -12.36 -10.07
CA ASP A 24 6.01 -11.87 -10.57
C ASP A 24 6.09 -11.90 -12.10
N SER A 25 5.58 -12.97 -12.74
CA SER A 25 5.57 -13.10 -14.20
C SER A 25 4.72 -12.03 -14.90
N LYS A 26 3.68 -11.51 -14.26
CA LYS A 26 2.84 -10.43 -14.79
C LYS A 26 3.18 -9.06 -14.20
N GLY A 27 4.00 -8.99 -13.15
CA GLY A 27 4.43 -7.75 -12.50
C GLY A 27 3.34 -7.00 -11.74
N PHE A 28 2.33 -7.69 -11.20
CA PHE A 28 1.28 -7.05 -10.38
C PHE A 28 0.83 -7.94 -9.23
N GLY A 29 0.25 -7.31 -8.21
CA GLY A 29 -0.33 -8.00 -7.08
C GLY A 29 -1.39 -7.18 -6.34
N PHE A 30 -1.80 -7.72 -5.20
CA PHE A 30 -2.76 -7.12 -4.28
C PHE A 30 -2.27 -7.25 -2.85
N ILE A 31 -2.36 -6.16 -2.11
CA ILE A 31 -1.99 -6.09 -0.69
C ILE A 31 -3.26 -5.78 0.09
N ILE A 32 -3.49 -6.50 1.18
CA ILE A 32 -4.57 -6.22 2.12
C ILE A 32 -4.03 -5.30 3.21
N GLU A 33 -4.60 -4.10 3.34
CA GLU A 33 -4.24 -3.17 4.42
C GLU A 33 -4.82 -3.61 5.76
N ASP A 34 -3.98 -3.57 6.79
CA ASP A 34 -4.37 -3.87 8.15
C ASP A 34 -5.31 -2.80 8.71
N GLY A 35 -6.40 -3.25 9.33
CA GLY A 35 -7.42 -2.40 9.93
C GLY A 35 -8.59 -2.03 9.02
N ASN A 36 -8.43 -2.01 7.70
CA ASN A 36 -9.53 -1.72 6.76
C ASN A 36 -9.94 -2.92 5.90
N LYS A 37 -9.16 -4.01 5.87
CA LYS A 37 -9.35 -5.16 4.94
C LYS A 37 -9.54 -4.71 3.49
N LYS A 38 -9.03 -3.53 3.14
CA LYS A 38 -9.09 -3.00 1.78
C LYS A 38 -7.97 -3.63 0.98
N GLU A 39 -8.29 -4.00 -0.24
CA GLU A 39 -7.34 -4.51 -1.20
C GLU A 39 -6.80 -3.34 -2.02
N HIS A 40 -5.49 -3.15 -1.95
CA HIS A 40 -4.78 -2.14 -2.74
C HIS A 40 -4.02 -2.82 -3.85
N PHE A 41 -4.10 -2.21 -5.04
CA PHE A 41 -3.36 -2.68 -6.19
C PHE A 41 -1.88 -2.29 -6.03
N VAL A 42 -0.98 -3.22 -6.33
CA VAL A 42 0.46 -2.97 -6.39
C VAL A 42 1.00 -3.39 -7.75
N HIS A 43 1.88 -2.56 -8.30
CA HIS A 43 2.62 -2.85 -9.52
C HIS A 43 4.09 -3.09 -9.19
N ILE A 44 4.77 -3.94 -9.97
CA ILE A 44 6.20 -4.25 -9.79
C ILE A 44 7.09 -3.01 -9.79
N SER A 45 6.68 -1.94 -10.49
CA SER A 45 7.42 -0.66 -10.50
C SER A 45 7.40 0.09 -9.17
N GLY A 46 6.49 -0.26 -8.25
CA GLY A 46 6.36 0.34 -6.93
C GLY A 46 6.98 -0.50 -5.82
N LEU A 47 7.56 -1.66 -6.15
CA LEU A 47 8.27 -2.51 -5.21
C LEU A 47 9.70 -1.99 -5.00
N ILE A 48 10.10 -1.89 -3.74
CA ILE A 48 11.50 -1.62 -3.36
C ILE A 48 12.22 -2.95 -3.19
N ASP A 49 11.59 -3.89 -2.49
CA ASP A 49 12.09 -5.24 -2.25
C ASP A 49 11.18 -6.29 -2.93
N GLU A 50 11.73 -7.48 -3.19
CA GLU A 50 10.92 -8.60 -3.67
C GLU A 50 9.94 -9.05 -2.58
N ILE A 51 8.64 -9.11 -2.94
CA ILE A 51 7.57 -9.51 -2.03
C ILE A 51 7.00 -10.86 -2.45
N ARG A 52 6.56 -11.68 -1.48
CA ARG A 52 5.88 -12.96 -1.73
C ARG A 52 4.49 -12.97 -1.13
N GLU A 53 3.66 -13.89 -1.61
CA GLU A 53 2.34 -14.12 -1.02
C GLU A 53 2.47 -14.50 0.46
N GLY A 54 1.74 -13.80 1.32
CA GLY A 54 1.74 -13.97 2.77
C GLY A 54 2.75 -13.10 3.52
N ASP A 55 3.62 -12.37 2.83
CA ASP A 55 4.57 -11.48 3.50
C ASP A 55 3.87 -10.24 4.05
N GLU A 56 4.32 -9.80 5.23
CA GLU A 56 3.98 -8.50 5.78
C GLU A 56 4.83 -7.44 5.07
N VAL A 57 4.17 -6.39 4.60
CA VAL A 57 4.79 -5.31 3.84
C VAL A 57 4.30 -3.96 4.32
N GLU A 58 5.20 -3.00 4.26
CA GLU A 58 4.95 -1.58 4.49
C GLU A 58 4.93 -0.87 3.14
N PHE A 59 3.89 -0.07 2.89
CA PHE A 59 3.65 0.58 1.62
C PHE A 59 2.98 1.94 1.81
N ASP A 60 3.22 2.85 0.89
CA ASP A 60 2.54 4.12 0.82
C ASP A 60 1.34 4.04 -0.12
N LEU A 61 0.22 4.64 0.30
CA LEU A 61 -0.96 4.75 -0.54
C LEU A 61 -0.97 6.08 -1.29
N GLN A 62 -0.99 6.00 -2.61
CA GLN A 62 -1.07 7.17 -3.47
C GLN A 62 -2.35 7.14 -4.31
N GLU A 63 -3.06 8.27 -4.41
CA GLU A 63 -4.21 8.41 -5.29
C GLU A 63 -3.77 8.46 -6.75
N GLY A 64 -4.00 7.36 -7.47
CA GLY A 64 -3.77 7.24 -8.90
C GLY A 64 -5.03 7.47 -9.73
N LYS A 65 -4.88 7.52 -11.05
CA LYS A 65 -6.00 7.72 -12.01
C LYS A 65 -7.09 6.64 -11.93
N LYS A 66 -6.80 5.48 -11.34
CA LYS A 66 -7.71 4.32 -11.22
C LYS A 66 -8.08 3.99 -9.77
N GLY A 67 -7.72 4.83 -8.80
CA GLY A 67 -7.90 4.59 -7.37
C GLY A 67 -6.58 4.58 -6.60
N LEU A 68 -6.64 4.12 -5.35
CA LEU A 68 -5.48 4.01 -4.48
C LEU A 68 -4.51 2.94 -5.00
N ASN A 69 -3.25 3.31 -5.14
CA ASN A 69 -2.16 2.44 -5.57
C ASN A 69 -1.10 2.38 -4.46
N ALA A 70 -0.61 1.17 -4.17
CA ALA A 70 0.51 0.97 -3.27
C ALA A 70 1.83 1.26 -3.98
N VAL A 71 2.66 2.12 -3.37
CA VAL A 71 4.00 2.48 -3.84
C VAL A 71 4.99 2.35 -2.68
N ASN A 72 6.30 2.35 -2.98
CA ASN A 72 7.37 2.17 -1.99
C ASN A 72 7.21 0.89 -1.14
N VAL A 73 6.75 -0.20 -1.76
CA VAL A 73 6.44 -1.42 -1.01
C VAL A 73 7.72 -2.11 -0.57
N LYS A 74 7.81 -2.37 0.74
CA LYS A 74 8.97 -2.95 1.41
C LYS A 74 8.54 -4.07 2.35
N VAL A 75 9.30 -5.17 2.40
CA VAL A 75 9.08 -6.25 3.38
C VAL A 75 9.56 -5.80 4.77
N ILE A 76 8.77 -6.11 5.81
CA ILE A 76 9.06 -5.77 7.22
C ILE A 76 9.73 -6.92 7.97
#